data_AF-T1CCT4-F1
#
_entry.id   AF-T1CCT4-F1
#
_cell.length_a   1.000
_cell.length_b   1.000
_cell.length_c   1.000
_cell.angle_alpha   90.00
_cell.angle_beta   90.00
_cell.angle_gamma   90.00
#
_symmetry.space_group_name_H-M   'P 1'
#
loop_
_entity.id
_entity.type
_entity.pdbx_description
1 polymer ?
#
loop_
_entity_poly.entity_id
_entity_poly.type
_entity_poly.pdbx_seq_one_letter_code
_entity_poly.pdbx_strand_id
1 'polypeptide(L)'
;DLILYIIGQIGTDGGTGYVLEFSGDAVRELSMEGRMTLCNMAIEAGARAGMIAADEVTFSYIKGRPMAPKGDLWEKAVSSWKSLHSDPDAKFDRMIEIDATRIAPQITWGTNPGMVLSVTESIPSPESFKDEVLRENTKNALKYMGLEPGTPLSGIPRRPNF
;
A
#
# COMPACT_ATOMS: atom_id res chain seq x y z
N ASP A 1 4.56 -5.07 -2.22
CA ASP A 1 3.42 -5.59 -3.01
C ASP A 1 2.07 -5.17 -2.47
N LEU A 2 1.71 -5.50 -1.22
CA LEU A 2 0.39 -5.21 -0.64
C LEU A 2 -0.07 -3.75 -0.86
N ILE A 3 0.76 -2.76 -0.54
CA ILE A 3 0.39 -1.35 -0.72
C ILE A 3 0.26 -0.94 -2.18
N LEU A 4 1.12 -1.45 -3.07
CA LEU A 4 1.02 -1.19 -4.50
C LEU A 4 -0.26 -1.79 -5.07
N TYR A 5 -0.62 -3.00 -4.63
CA TYR A 5 -1.88 -3.64 -5.00
C TYR A 5 -3.08 -2.80 -4.54
N ILE A 6 -3.07 -2.33 -3.28
CA ILE A 6 -4.12 -1.44 -2.74
C ILE A 6 -4.23 -0.16 -3.58
N ILE A 7 -3.11 0.53 -3.82
CA ILE A 7 -3.07 1.76 -4.63
C ILE A 7 -3.56 1.49 -6.05
N GLY A 8 -3.20 0.34 -6.66
CA GLY A 8 -3.70 -0.06 -7.97
C GLY A 8 -5.22 -0.30 -8.01
N GLN A 9 -5.81 -0.78 -6.91
CA GLN A 9 -7.26 -0.98 -6.80
C GLN A 9 -8.03 0.32 -6.57
N ILE A 10 -7.51 1.22 -5.73
CA ILE A 10 -8.24 2.44 -5.33
C ILE A 10 -7.83 3.70 -6.09
N GLY A 11 -6.72 3.65 -6.82
CA GLY A 11 -6.11 4.79 -7.49
C GLY A 11 -5.36 5.72 -6.54
N THR A 12 -4.68 6.72 -7.11
CA THR A 12 -3.92 7.71 -6.33
C THR A 12 -4.78 8.69 -5.54
N ASP A 13 -6.08 8.76 -5.86
CA ASP A 13 -7.03 9.63 -5.16
C ASP A 13 -8.00 8.84 -4.27
N GLY A 14 -7.84 7.51 -4.19
CA GLY A 14 -8.79 6.60 -3.54
C GLY A 14 -8.95 6.80 -2.03
N GLY A 15 -7.95 7.38 -1.38
CA GLY A 15 -7.94 7.78 0.03
C GLY A 15 -8.20 9.28 0.26
N THR A 16 -8.46 10.07 -0.79
CA THR A 16 -8.70 11.52 -0.64
C THR A 16 -9.88 11.78 0.29
N GLY A 17 -9.63 12.55 1.35
CA GLY A 17 -10.63 12.84 2.39
C GLY A 17 -10.72 11.79 3.50
N TYR A 18 -9.93 10.71 3.45
CA TYR A 18 -9.93 9.62 4.41
C TYR A 18 -8.60 9.48 5.16
N VAL A 19 -8.67 8.79 6.29
CA VAL A 19 -7.51 8.13 6.92
C VAL A 19 -7.68 6.63 6.66
N LEU A 20 -6.61 5.96 6.25
CA LEU A 20 -6.65 4.53 5.98
C LEU A 20 -6.24 3.74 7.23
N GLU A 21 -7.11 2.86 7.69
CA GLU A 21 -6.76 1.83 8.65
C GLU A 21 -6.51 0.52 7.91
N PHE A 22 -5.34 -0.08 8.13
CA PHE A 22 -5.01 -1.39 7.58
C PHE A 22 -5.15 -2.45 8.67
N SER A 23 -5.99 -3.45 8.42
CA SER A 23 -6.32 -4.51 9.35
C SER A 23 -6.39 -5.88 8.63
N GLY A 24 -6.62 -6.94 9.41
CA GLY A 24 -6.64 -8.32 8.91
C GLY A 24 -5.32 -9.06 9.07
N ASP A 25 -5.37 -10.38 8.84
CA ASP A 25 -4.28 -11.31 9.17
C ASP A 25 -3.00 -10.99 8.38
N ALA A 26 -3.14 -10.65 7.09
CA ALA A 26 -2.00 -10.28 6.24
C ALA A 26 -1.22 -9.09 6.78
N VAL A 27 -1.89 -8.10 7.41
CA VAL A 27 -1.23 -6.94 8.02
C VAL A 27 -0.58 -7.31 9.35
N ARG A 28 -1.22 -8.19 10.13
CA ARG A 28 -0.69 -8.69 11.42
C ARG A 28 0.61 -9.48 11.23
N GLU A 29 0.72 -10.22 10.13
CA GLU A 29 1.91 -11.00 9.78
C GLU A 29 3.08 -10.15 9.29
N LEU A 30 2.87 -8.86 8.97
CA LEU A 30 3.96 -7.97 8.55
C LEU A 30 4.91 -7.65 9.70
N SER A 31 6.20 -7.56 9.38
CA SER A 31 7.19 -6.93 10.25
C SER A 31 6.89 -5.44 10.43
N MET A 32 7.50 -4.80 11.43
CA MET A 32 7.33 -3.35 11.62
C MET A 32 7.81 -2.53 10.42
N GLU A 33 8.85 -2.96 9.72
CA GLU A 33 9.30 -2.33 8.48
C GLU A 33 8.22 -2.40 7.40
N GLY A 34 7.60 -3.57 7.21
CA GLY A 34 6.48 -3.73 6.27
C GLY A 34 5.29 -2.84 6.62
N ARG A 35 4.97 -2.73 7.91
CA ARG A 35 3.92 -1.84 8.42
C ARG A 35 4.24 -0.36 8.20
N MET A 36 5.48 0.05 8.45
CA MET A 36 5.94 1.42 8.19
C MET A 36 5.88 1.74 6.69
N THR A 37 6.26 0.81 5.82
CA THR A 37 6.09 0.97 4.36
C THR A 37 4.62 1.14 3.98
N LEU A 38 3.72 0.31 4.54
CA LEU A 38 2.28 0.38 4.28
C LEU A 38 1.71 1.75 4.67
N CYS A 39 2.01 2.22 5.89
CA CYS A 39 1.53 3.52 6.36
C CYS A 39 2.19 4.70 5.64
N ASN A 40 3.48 4.61 5.31
CA ASN A 40 4.18 5.66 4.56
C ASN A 40 3.55 5.85 3.18
N MET A 41 3.25 4.74 2.51
CA MET A 41 2.70 4.76 1.16
C MET A 41 1.18 5.01 1.09
N ALA A 42 0.52 5.27 2.22
CA ALA A 42 -0.89 5.66 2.25
C ALA A 42 -1.11 7.04 1.58
N ILE A 43 -0.09 7.91 1.59
CA ILE A 43 -0.13 9.23 0.98
C ILE A 43 -0.22 9.13 -0.56
N GLU A 44 0.39 8.11 -1.15
CA GLU A 44 0.38 7.81 -2.58
C GLU A 44 -1.00 7.33 -3.05
N ALA A 45 -1.85 6.86 -2.14
CA ALA A 45 -3.28 6.66 -2.35
C ALA A 45 -4.13 7.93 -2.10
N GLY A 46 -3.50 9.07 -1.77
CA GLY A 46 -4.18 10.33 -1.48
C GLY A 46 -4.73 10.44 -0.05
N ALA A 47 -4.41 9.48 0.83
CA ALA A 47 -4.90 9.49 2.20
C ALA A 47 -4.19 10.51 3.08
N ARG A 48 -4.89 10.99 4.11
CA ARG A 48 -4.32 11.92 5.10
C ARG A 48 -3.28 11.26 5.99
N ALA A 49 -3.48 9.97 6.30
CA ALA A 49 -2.58 9.14 7.07
C ALA A 49 -2.90 7.65 6.83
N GLY A 50 -1.96 6.78 7.17
CA GLY A 50 -2.15 5.34 7.31
C GLY A 50 -1.92 4.91 8.76
N MET A 51 -2.76 4.01 9.28
CA MET A 51 -2.64 3.49 10.63
C MET A 51 -2.84 1.97 10.69
N ILE A 52 -2.16 1.35 11.65
CA ILE A 52 -2.24 -0.08 11.96
C ILE A 52 -2.30 -0.18 13.48
N ALA A 53 -3.20 -1.01 14.00
CA ALA A 53 -3.33 -1.25 15.43
C ALA A 53 -2.01 -1.76 16.03
N ALA A 54 -1.68 -1.27 17.23
CA ALA A 54 -0.47 -1.70 17.93
C ALA A 54 -0.65 -3.09 18.52
N ASP A 55 0.36 -3.94 18.37
CA ASP A 55 0.37 -5.32 18.83
C ASP A 55 1.77 -5.76 19.27
N GLU A 56 1.95 -7.06 19.52
CA GLU A 56 3.21 -7.62 20.01
C GLU A 56 4.40 -7.37 19.06
N VAL A 57 4.17 -7.32 17.74
CA VAL A 57 5.22 -6.97 16.76
C VAL A 57 5.68 -5.54 16.98
N THR A 58 4.73 -4.63 17.26
CA THR A 58 5.00 -3.22 17.55
C THR A 58 5.76 -3.07 18.86
N PHE A 59 5.32 -3.76 19.92
CA PHE A 59 5.96 -3.69 21.23
C PHE A 59 7.37 -4.27 21.20
N SER A 60 7.54 -5.43 20.57
CA SER A 60 8.85 -6.09 20.42
C SER A 60 9.84 -5.21 19.67
N TYR A 61 9.38 -4.50 18.63
CA TYR A 61 10.22 -3.59 17.85
C TYR A 61 10.68 -2.37 18.65
N ILE A 62 9.82 -1.81 19.51
CA ILE A 62 10.12 -0.62 20.32
C ILE A 62 11.01 -0.98 21.53
N LYS A 63 10.83 -2.18 22.10
CA LYS A 63 11.50 -2.59 23.35
C LYS A 63 13.02 -2.42 23.27
N GLY A 64 13.60 -1.74 24.27
CA GLY A 64 15.04 -1.54 24.38
C GLY A 64 15.64 -0.47 23.45
N ARG A 65 14.84 0.20 22.60
CA ARG A 65 15.33 1.32 21.80
C ARG A 65 15.68 2.53 22.69
N PRO A 66 16.57 3.44 22.23
CA PRO A 66 17.10 4.54 23.05
C PRO A 66 16.05 5.41 23.75
N MET A 67 14.89 5.62 23.11
CA MET A 67 13.77 6.44 23.63
C MET A 67 12.57 5.61 24.10
N ALA A 68 12.72 4.28 24.19
CA ALA A 68 11.66 3.42 24.68
C ALA A 68 11.50 3.60 26.21
N PRO A 69 10.25 3.52 26.74
CA PRO A 69 10.02 3.42 28.17
C PRO A 69 10.79 2.24 28.79
N LYS A 70 11.21 2.38 30.05
CA LYS A 70 12.02 1.38 30.77
C LYS A 70 11.37 1.01 32.11
N GLY A 71 11.68 -0.20 32.61
CA GLY A 71 11.17 -0.69 33.89
C GLY A 71 9.65 -0.63 33.95
N ASP A 72 9.09 -0.17 35.07
CA ASP A 72 7.64 -0.08 35.28
C ASP A 72 6.91 0.81 34.26
N LEU A 73 7.59 1.79 33.65
CA LEU A 73 7.01 2.62 32.60
C LEU A 73 6.80 1.82 31.31
N TRP A 74 7.58 0.78 31.05
CA TRP A 74 7.38 -0.12 29.93
C TRP A 74 6.05 -0.88 30.05
N GLU A 75 5.80 -1.50 31.20
CA GLU A 75 4.57 -2.26 31.43
C GLU A 75 3.33 -1.36 31.33
N LYS A 76 3.39 -0.16 31.90
CA LYS A 76 2.32 0.85 31.77
C LYS A 76 2.10 1.29 30.32
N ALA A 77 3.18 1.52 29.58
CA ALA A 77 3.10 1.92 28.18
C ALA A 77 2.50 0.81 27.31
N VAL A 78 2.96 -0.43 27.43
CA VAL A 78 2.41 -1.59 26.71
C VAL A 78 0.94 -1.79 27.05
N SER A 79 0.55 -1.68 28.33
CA SER A 79 -0.86 -1.77 28.73
C SER A 79 -1.72 -0.69 28.07
N SER A 80 -1.20 0.53 27.93
CA SER A 80 -1.89 1.62 27.24
C SER A 80 -1.94 1.40 25.72
N TRP A 81 -0.84 0.96 25.12
CA TRP A 81 -0.79 0.72 23.68
C TRP A 81 -1.67 -0.45 23.23
N LYS A 82 -1.91 -1.43 24.10
CA LYS A 82 -2.87 -2.52 23.84
C LYS A 82 -4.31 -2.04 23.64
N SER A 83 -4.67 -0.84 24.06
CA SER A 83 -5.97 -0.24 23.77
C SER A 83 -5.98 0.63 22.50
N LEU A 84 -4.86 0.73 21.77
CA LEU A 84 -4.77 1.50 20.52
C LEU A 84 -5.18 0.63 19.32
N HIS A 85 -6.46 0.29 19.28
CA HIS A 85 -7.11 -0.37 18.16
C HIS A 85 -8.55 0.16 18.01
N SER A 86 -9.14 -0.02 16.84
CA SER A 86 -10.54 0.32 16.62
C SER A 86 -11.48 -0.56 17.45
N ASP A 87 -12.59 0.03 17.90
CA ASP A 87 -13.61 -0.68 18.67
C ASP A 87 -14.32 -1.74 17.80
N PRO A 88 -14.86 -2.83 18.38
CA PRO A 88 -15.54 -3.88 17.63
C PRO A 88 -16.73 -3.40 16.79
N ASP A 89 -17.36 -2.29 17.17
CA ASP A 89 -18.49 -1.67 16.48
C ASP A 89 -18.12 -0.37 15.75
N ALA A 90 -16.81 -0.13 15.54
CA ALA A 90 -16.31 0.98 14.76
C ALA A 90 -16.92 0.99 13.35
N LYS A 91 -17.39 2.16 12.91
CA LYS A 91 -17.98 2.36 11.59
C LYS A 91 -16.95 3.03 10.68
N PHE A 92 -16.69 2.39 9.56
CA PHE A 92 -15.84 2.93 8.50
C PHE A 92 -16.72 3.50 7.39
N ASP A 93 -16.39 4.70 6.91
CA ASP A 93 -17.11 5.33 5.78
C ASP A 93 -17.03 4.47 4.51
N ARG A 94 -15.90 3.77 4.34
CA ARG A 94 -15.66 2.83 3.26
C ARG A 94 -14.82 1.65 3.77
N MET A 95 -15.21 0.45 3.38
CA MET A 95 -14.46 -0.78 3.65
C MET A 95 -14.08 -1.45 2.34
N ILE A 96 -12.83 -1.90 2.24
CA ILE A 96 -12.29 -2.61 1.08
C ILE A 96 -11.67 -3.89 1.59
N GLU A 97 -12.19 -5.03 1.13
CA GLU A 97 -11.67 -6.35 1.47
C GLU A 97 -10.73 -6.85 0.37
N ILE A 98 -9.56 -7.33 0.77
CA ILE A 98 -8.52 -7.82 -0.15
C ILE A 98 -8.07 -9.19 0.32
N ASP A 99 -8.15 -10.17 -0.59
CA ASP A 99 -7.55 -11.47 -0.40
C ASP A 99 -6.05 -11.40 -0.74
N ALA A 100 -5.22 -11.29 0.31
CA ALA A 100 -3.78 -11.18 0.18
C ALA A 100 -3.12 -12.40 -0.49
N THR A 101 -3.76 -13.58 -0.47
CA THR A 101 -3.20 -14.79 -1.09
C THR A 101 -3.15 -14.72 -2.61
N ARG A 102 -3.90 -13.80 -3.20
CA ARG A 102 -3.99 -13.57 -4.65
C ARG A 102 -3.03 -12.49 -5.14
N ILE A 103 -2.29 -11.85 -4.24
CA ILE A 103 -1.38 -10.77 -4.60
C ILE A 103 -0.08 -11.38 -5.13
N ALA A 104 0.07 -11.36 -6.45
CA ALA A 104 1.36 -11.59 -7.09
C ALA A 104 2.31 -10.40 -6.88
N PRO A 105 3.63 -10.54 -7.11
CA PRO A 105 4.56 -9.41 -7.07
C PRO A 105 4.06 -8.26 -7.97
N GLN A 106 4.10 -7.04 -7.44
CA GLN A 106 3.56 -5.84 -8.07
C GLN A 106 4.69 -4.97 -8.63
N ILE A 107 4.44 -4.32 -9.76
CA ILE A 107 5.37 -3.39 -10.40
C ILE A 107 4.62 -2.15 -10.90
N THR A 108 5.22 -0.97 -10.71
CA THR A 108 4.77 0.25 -11.35
C THR A 108 5.36 0.32 -12.76
N TRP A 109 4.50 0.50 -13.76
CA TRP A 109 4.93 0.51 -15.17
C TRP A 109 4.83 1.88 -15.84
N GLY A 110 4.15 2.83 -15.19
CA GLY A 110 3.85 4.15 -15.74
C GLY A 110 4.50 5.30 -14.98
N THR A 111 3.85 6.46 -15.04
CA THR A 111 4.38 7.73 -14.53
C THR A 111 3.82 8.15 -13.17
N ASN A 112 2.88 7.38 -12.61
CA ASN A 112 2.35 7.61 -11.27
C ASN A 112 2.23 6.31 -10.45
N PRO A 113 2.14 6.39 -9.11
CA PRO A 113 2.05 5.22 -8.23
C PRO A 113 0.79 4.36 -8.42
N GLY A 114 -0.25 4.86 -9.08
CA GLY A 114 -1.49 4.12 -9.41
C GLY A 114 -1.37 3.24 -10.65
N MET A 115 -0.35 3.44 -11.49
CA MET A 115 -0.09 2.61 -12.67
C MET A 115 0.69 1.36 -12.27
N VAL A 116 -0.01 0.49 -11.53
CA VAL A 116 0.51 -0.76 -10.98
C VAL A 116 -0.10 -1.94 -11.72
N LEU A 117 0.69 -2.99 -11.89
CA LEU A 117 0.27 -4.28 -12.38
C LEU A 117 0.99 -5.39 -11.63
N SER A 118 0.39 -6.57 -11.61
CA SER A 118 1.07 -7.80 -11.23
C SER A 118 2.11 -8.17 -12.30
N VAL A 119 3.25 -8.73 -11.89
CA VAL A 119 4.34 -9.14 -12.80
C VAL A 119 3.89 -10.12 -13.90
N THR A 120 2.77 -10.82 -13.70
CA THR A 120 2.17 -11.76 -14.65
C THR A 120 1.27 -11.08 -15.69
N GLU A 121 1.03 -9.77 -15.58
CA GLU A 121 0.15 -9.02 -16.47
C GLU A 121 0.92 -8.32 -17.61
N SER A 122 0.17 -7.83 -18.58
CA SER A 122 0.69 -7.06 -19.72
C SER A 122 0.33 -5.59 -19.59
N ILE A 123 1.17 -4.72 -20.16
CA ILE A 123 0.94 -3.29 -20.26
C ILE A 123 -0.44 -3.02 -20.89
N PRO A 124 -1.31 -2.21 -20.25
CA PRO A 124 -2.67 -2.03 -20.73
C PRO A 124 -2.71 -1.17 -22.00
N SER A 125 -3.72 -1.41 -22.83
CA SER A 125 -4.01 -0.52 -23.96
C SER A 125 -4.79 0.70 -23.47
N PRO A 126 -4.50 1.92 -23.94
CA PRO A 126 -5.35 3.08 -23.65
C PRO A 126 -6.83 2.83 -23.96
N GLU A 127 -7.10 2.05 -25.00
CA GLU A 127 -8.45 1.73 -25.46
C GLU A 127 -9.20 0.77 -24.52
N SER A 128 -8.52 0.12 -23.55
CA SER A 128 -9.21 -0.67 -22.52
C SER A 128 -9.88 0.18 -21.45
N PHE A 129 -9.55 1.48 -21.37
CA PHE A 129 -10.14 2.40 -20.41
C PHE A 129 -11.34 3.11 -21.02
N LYS A 130 -12.48 3.09 -20.31
CA LYS A 130 -13.70 3.83 -20.66
C LYS A 130 -13.60 5.31 -20.31
N ASP A 131 -12.84 5.62 -19.25
CA ASP A 131 -12.61 6.97 -18.79
C ASP A 131 -11.56 7.66 -19.68
N GLU A 132 -11.91 8.84 -20.19
CA GLU A 132 -11.05 9.59 -21.12
C GLU A 132 -9.78 10.11 -20.45
N VAL A 133 -9.85 10.49 -19.16
CA VAL A 133 -8.68 10.95 -18.40
C VAL A 133 -7.71 9.79 -18.20
N LEU A 134 -8.19 8.60 -17.83
CA LEU A 134 -7.36 7.40 -17.71
C LEU A 134 -6.75 6.99 -19.05
N ARG A 135 -7.50 7.11 -20.15
CA ARG A 135 -7.01 6.83 -21.51
C ARG A 135 -5.85 7.76 -21.88
N GLU A 136 -6.03 9.06 -21.73
CA GLU A 136 -4.99 10.05 -22.05
C GLU A 136 -3.77 9.91 -21.13
N ASN A 137 -3.98 9.67 -19.83
CA ASN A 137 -2.89 9.38 -18.89
C ASN A 137 -2.11 8.13 -19.29
N THR A 138 -2.79 7.07 -19.72
CA THR A 138 -2.17 5.83 -20.22
C THR A 138 -1.35 6.11 -21.48
N LYS A 139 -1.89 6.84 -22.48
CA LYS A 139 -1.14 7.22 -23.69
C LYS A 139 0.13 8.00 -23.35
N ASN A 140 0.03 8.96 -22.45
CA ASN A 140 1.17 9.77 -22.01
C ASN A 140 2.22 8.93 -21.28
N ALA A 141 1.79 8.02 -20.39
CA ALA A 141 2.69 7.12 -19.69
C ALA A 141 3.43 6.17 -20.64
N LEU A 142 2.73 5.57 -21.60
CA LEU A 142 3.34 4.69 -22.61
C LEU A 142 4.38 5.43 -23.45
N LYS A 143 4.05 6.63 -23.91
CA LYS A 143 4.96 7.48 -24.67
C LYS A 143 6.20 7.86 -23.86
N TYR A 144 6.02 8.26 -22.60
CA TYR A 144 7.11 8.65 -21.72
C TYR A 144 8.03 7.47 -21.38
N MET A 145 7.44 6.32 -21.07
CA MET A 145 8.18 5.10 -20.69
C MET A 145 8.76 4.36 -21.90
N GLY A 146 8.29 4.67 -23.11
CA GLY A 146 8.67 3.97 -24.34
C GLY A 146 8.17 2.53 -24.34
N LEU A 147 6.94 2.30 -23.87
CA LEU A 147 6.32 0.99 -23.76
C LEU A 147 5.21 0.82 -24.80
N GLU A 148 5.06 -0.40 -25.32
CA GLU A 148 3.98 -0.76 -26.23
C GLU A 148 2.86 -1.49 -25.48
N PRO A 149 1.57 -1.17 -25.75
CA PRO A 149 0.43 -1.94 -25.24
C PRO A 149 0.55 -3.44 -25.49
N GLY A 150 0.09 -4.25 -24.55
CA GLY A 150 0.11 -5.71 -24.65
C GLY A 150 1.46 -6.36 -24.33
N THR A 151 2.54 -5.58 -24.19
CA THR A 151 3.86 -6.09 -23.79
C THR A 151 3.76 -6.77 -22.41
N PRO A 152 4.13 -8.07 -22.28
CA PRO A 152 4.20 -8.73 -20.98
C PRO A 152 5.27 -8.08 -20.09
N LEU A 153 4.95 -7.83 -18.82
CA LEU A 153 5.89 -7.21 -17.89
C LEU A 153 7.16 -8.04 -17.67
N SER A 154 7.04 -9.37 -17.69
CA SER A 154 8.18 -10.29 -17.61
C SER A 154 9.17 -10.15 -18.77
N GLY A 155 8.74 -9.58 -19.90
CA GLY A 155 9.54 -9.39 -21.11
C GLY A 155 10.20 -8.01 -21.22
N ILE A 156 9.96 -7.09 -20.28
CA ILE A 156 10.54 -5.74 -20.33
C ILE A 156 12.00 -5.81 -19.89
N PRO A 157 12.97 -5.48 -20.77
CA PRO A 157 14.37 -5.45 -20.38
C PRO A 157 14.57 -4.39 -19.30
N ARG A 158 15.26 -4.76 -18.21
CA ARG A 158 15.73 -3.77 -17.22
C ARG A 158 16.58 -2.75 -17.95
N ARG A 159 16.19 -1.48 -17.95
CA ARG A 159 17.04 -0.42 -18.49
C ARG A 159 18.37 -0.44 -17.71
N PRO A 160 19.53 -0.50 -18.37
CA PRO A 160 20.81 -0.77 -17.73
C PRO A 160 21.40 0.42 -16.94
N ASN A 161 20.59 1.41 -16.54
CA ASN A 161 21.07 2.60 -15.82
C ASN A 161 20.02 3.09 -14.83
N PHE A 162 19.97 2.47 -13.65
CA PHE A 162 19.83 3.08 -12.32
C PHE A 162 20.45 2.12 -11.30
#